data_AF-A3AVK8-F1
#
_entry.id   AF-A3AVK8-F1
#
_cell.length_a   1.000
_cell.length_b   1.000
_cell.length_c   1.000
_cell.angle_alpha   90.00
_cell.angle_beta   90.00
_cell.angle_gamma   90.00
#
_symmetry.space_group_name_H-M   'P 1'
#
loop_
_entity.id
_entity.type
_entity.pdbx_description
1 polymer ?
#
loop_
_entity_poly.entity_id
_entity_poly.type
_entity_poly.pdbx_seq_one_letter_code
_entity_poly.pdbx_strand_id
1 'polypeptide(L)'
;MALLRSLACFLFLLCSSFTFEAVNGRMYGGGDVVEEEEDDSSTVADGARGGAGGWPGYLYTRAVGRCTPQFWSSGAEQWPNIIPQEAAVSKVFGSRSIDRYGPRLTVLEATTRTDDNGSSSAFAKLVKQGSAALLNAYARKGFPLDSWEVKALLLEALVSEDAAAAQADRFEQANESCI
;
A
#
# COMPACT_ATOMS: atom_id res chain seq x y z
N MET A 1 -43.68 16.56 -15.89
CA MET A 1 -43.27 16.66 -14.47
C MET A 1 -42.12 15.72 -14.06
N ALA A 2 -41.60 14.84 -14.93
CA ALA A 2 -40.46 13.96 -14.58
C ALA A 2 -39.09 14.67 -14.63
N LEU A 3 -38.91 15.66 -15.51
CA LEU A 3 -37.61 16.34 -15.70
C LEU A 3 -37.21 17.24 -14.52
N LEU A 4 -38.17 17.83 -13.80
CA LEU A 4 -37.87 18.66 -12.62
C LEU A 4 -37.37 17.84 -11.42
N ARG A 5 -37.73 16.56 -11.31
CA ARG A 5 -37.28 15.68 -10.22
C ARG A 5 -35.82 15.26 -10.36
N SER A 6 -35.33 15.11 -11.59
CA SER A 6 -33.93 14.73 -11.86
C SER A 6 -32.95 15.87 -11.54
N LEU A 7 -33.36 17.12 -11.82
CA LEU A 7 -32.55 18.31 -11.57
C LEU A 7 -32.43 18.60 -10.06
N ALA A 8 -33.45 18.28 -9.27
CA ALA A 8 -33.41 18.39 -7.81
C ALA A 8 -32.38 17.44 -7.17
N CYS A 9 -32.25 16.19 -7.66
CA CYS A 9 -31.23 15.26 -7.18
C CYS A 9 -29.80 15.72 -7.53
N PHE A 10 -29.61 16.31 -8.72
CA PHE A 10 -28.31 16.82 -9.14
C PHE A 10 -27.88 18.05 -8.32
N LEU A 11 -28.81 18.95 -7.99
CA LEU A 11 -28.54 20.10 -7.12
C LEU A 11 -28.27 19.68 -5.67
N PHE A 12 -28.95 18.64 -5.16
CA PHE A 12 -28.69 18.13 -3.81
C PHE A 12 -27.29 17.49 -3.71
N LEU A 13 -26.83 16.79 -4.75
CA LEU A 13 -25.48 16.21 -4.79
C LEU A 13 -24.37 17.25 -4.97
N LEU A 14 -24.65 18.39 -5.61
CA LEU A 14 -23.69 19.51 -5.71
C LEU A 14 -23.61 20.33 -4.40
N CYS A 15 -24.70 20.39 -3.62
CA CYS A 15 -24.73 21.14 -2.35
C CYS A 15 -23.97 20.44 -1.21
N SER A 16 -23.90 19.11 -1.21
CA SER A 16 -23.18 18.33 -0.19
C SER A 16 -21.65 18.49 -0.22
N SER A 17 -21.11 19.09 -1.28
CA SER A 17 -19.66 19.18 -1.50
C SER A 17 -19.05 20.51 -1.06
N PHE A 18 -19.84 21.47 -0.55
CA PHE A 18 -19.38 22.84 -0.31
C PHE A 18 -19.51 23.35 1.14
N THR A 19 -19.76 22.48 2.11
CA THR A 19 -19.84 22.88 3.53
C THR A 19 -18.93 21.98 4.37
N PHE A 20 -17.71 22.43 4.68
CA PHE A 20 -17.35 22.77 6.06
C PHE A 20 -15.86 23.17 6.14
N GLU A 21 -15.64 24.46 6.29
CA GLU A 21 -14.42 25.08 6.78
C GLU A 21 -14.65 25.41 8.27
N ALA A 22 -13.58 25.27 9.08
CA ALA A 22 -13.40 25.81 10.43
C ALA A 22 -14.19 25.20 11.63
N VAL A 23 -13.45 24.67 12.61
CA VAL A 23 -13.60 24.79 14.10
C VAL A 23 -12.49 23.92 14.73
N ASN A 24 -11.40 24.48 15.28
CA ASN A 24 -11.18 25.04 16.64
C ASN A 24 -10.72 24.01 17.72
N GLY A 25 -9.68 24.38 18.48
CA GLY A 25 -9.24 23.82 19.80
C GLY A 25 -8.09 22.80 19.71
N ARG A 26 -6.85 23.00 20.17
CA ARG A 26 -6.24 23.55 21.42
C ARG A 26 -6.58 22.75 22.69
N MET A 27 -5.57 22.06 23.27
CA MET A 27 -5.18 22.10 24.71
C MET A 27 -4.06 21.08 25.00
N TYR A 28 -3.23 21.43 25.99
CA TYR A 28 -1.94 20.89 26.40
C TYR A 28 -2.04 19.71 27.40
N GLY A 29 -0.95 18.96 27.54
CA GLY A 29 -0.61 18.11 28.68
C GLY A 29 0.38 17.04 28.23
N GLY A 30 1.67 17.06 28.57
CA GLY A 30 2.23 17.23 29.91
C GLY A 30 2.38 15.84 30.53
N GLY A 31 3.55 15.23 30.37
CA GLY A 31 3.90 13.90 30.91
C GLY A 31 5.39 13.65 30.76
N ASP A 32 6.01 13.26 31.87
CA ASP A 32 7.39 13.48 32.24
C ASP A 32 8.45 12.53 31.63
N VAL A 33 9.66 13.11 31.62
CA VAL A 33 11.04 12.58 31.65
C VAL A 33 11.22 11.11 32.07
N VAL A 34 11.93 10.34 31.24
CA VAL A 34 12.96 9.39 31.69
C VAL A 34 14.15 9.51 30.73
N GLU A 35 15.26 10.04 31.25
CA GLU A 35 16.59 10.01 30.62
C GLU A 35 17.24 8.68 31.01
N GLU A 36 17.60 7.82 30.05
CA GLU A 36 18.68 6.84 30.24
C GLU A 36 19.47 6.67 28.93
N GLU A 37 20.72 7.14 29.03
CA GLU A 37 21.98 6.68 28.45
C GLU A 37 22.21 6.70 26.93
N GLU A 38 23.07 7.66 26.55
CA GLU A 38 24.04 7.60 25.46
C GLU A 38 24.88 6.32 25.51
N ASP A 39 24.99 5.63 24.39
CA ASP A 39 26.25 4.96 24.05
C ASP A 39 26.61 5.25 22.58
N ASP A 40 27.72 5.95 22.47
CA ASP A 40 28.39 6.43 21.27
C ASP A 40 29.13 5.27 20.60
N SER A 41 28.81 4.96 19.35
CA SER A 41 29.78 4.26 18.50
C SER A 41 29.52 4.48 17.02
N SER A 42 30.18 5.52 16.50
CA SER A 42 30.51 5.62 15.08
C SER A 42 31.41 4.45 14.68
N THR A 43 30.99 3.60 13.75
CA THR A 43 31.94 2.82 12.93
C THR A 43 31.49 2.77 11.47
N VAL A 44 32.30 3.46 10.66
CA VAL A 44 32.44 3.29 9.22
C VAL A 44 32.94 1.87 8.97
N ALA A 45 32.29 1.11 8.08
CA ALA A 45 32.87 -0.11 7.54
C ALA A 45 32.54 -0.22 6.04
N ASP A 46 33.30 0.55 5.27
CA ASP A 46 33.93 0.07 4.06
C ASP A 46 34.67 -1.27 4.31
N GLY A 47 34.63 -2.18 3.34
CA GLY A 47 35.40 -3.44 3.36
C GLY A 47 34.68 -4.59 4.09
N ALA A 48 34.85 -5.85 3.74
CA ALA A 48 35.86 -6.45 2.90
C ALA A 48 35.39 -7.85 2.49
N ARG A 49 35.89 -8.28 1.35
CA ARG A 49 36.05 -9.70 0.99
C ARG A 49 36.68 -10.45 2.18
N GLY A 50 35.99 -11.45 2.70
CA GLY A 50 36.53 -12.44 3.62
C GLY A 50 35.65 -13.68 3.48
N GLY A 51 36.15 -14.85 3.07
CA GLY A 51 37.36 -15.47 3.59
C GLY A 51 36.86 -16.62 4.46
N ALA A 52 37.06 -17.85 3.99
CA ALA A 52 36.52 -19.07 4.55
C ALA A 52 36.83 -19.22 6.06
N GLY A 53 35.78 -19.36 6.88
CA GLY A 53 35.89 -19.80 8.28
C GLY A 53 35.34 -18.80 9.30
N GLY A 54 34.02 -18.85 9.56
CA GLY A 54 33.43 -18.05 10.64
C GLY A 54 31.94 -18.30 10.86
N TRP A 55 31.64 -19.25 11.76
CA TRP A 55 30.39 -19.44 12.52
C TRP A 55 29.09 -19.79 11.74
N PRO A 56 28.38 -20.88 12.10
CA PRO A 56 27.09 -21.23 11.49
C PRO A 56 25.99 -20.36 12.12
N GLY A 57 25.89 -19.11 11.67
CA GLY A 57 24.78 -18.23 12.01
C GLY A 57 23.57 -18.57 11.12
N TYR A 58 22.48 -19.02 11.74
CA TYR A 58 21.17 -19.15 11.10
C TYR A 58 20.66 -17.76 10.71
N LEU A 59 21.14 -17.23 9.59
CA LEU A 59 20.43 -16.16 8.92
C LEU A 59 19.16 -16.79 8.33
N TYR A 60 18.04 -16.61 9.03
CA TYR A 60 16.72 -16.86 8.47
C TYR A 60 16.44 -15.79 7.42
N THR A 61 17.16 -15.82 6.30
CA THR A 61 16.74 -15.11 5.10
C THR A 61 15.56 -15.89 4.55
N ARG A 62 14.34 -15.60 5.03
CA ARG A 62 13.15 -16.02 4.28
C ARG A 62 13.35 -15.43 2.90
N ALA A 63 13.57 -16.29 1.89
CA ALA A 63 13.77 -15.83 0.53
C ALA A 63 12.56 -14.94 0.21
N VAL A 64 12.80 -13.63 0.12
CA VAL A 64 11.74 -12.67 -0.19
C VAL A 64 11.28 -13.04 -1.59
N GLY A 65 10.07 -13.58 -1.69
CA GLY A 65 9.54 -14.04 -2.97
C GLY A 65 9.60 -12.90 -3.99
N ARG A 66 10.00 -13.20 -5.23
CA ARG A 66 10.24 -12.21 -6.31
C ARG A 66 9.02 -11.41 -6.75
N CYS A 67 7.87 -11.70 -6.16
CA CYS A 67 6.57 -11.12 -6.52
C CYS A 67 5.85 -10.55 -5.28
N THR A 68 6.55 -10.43 -4.15
CA THR A 68 5.98 -9.89 -2.90
C THR A 68 6.04 -8.35 -2.88
N PRO A 69 5.18 -7.67 -2.09
CA PRO A 69 5.30 -6.23 -1.87
C PRO A 69 6.70 -5.79 -1.40
N GLN A 70 7.34 -6.60 -0.56
CA GLN A 70 8.69 -6.37 -0.05
C GLN A 70 9.76 -6.45 -1.15
N PHE A 71 9.60 -7.36 -2.12
CA PHE A 71 10.51 -7.44 -3.26
C PHE A 71 10.43 -6.15 -4.10
N TRP A 72 9.23 -5.70 -4.44
CA TRP A 72 9.05 -4.48 -5.23
C TRP A 72 9.55 -3.22 -4.53
N SER A 73 9.28 -3.11 -3.23
CA SER A 73 9.75 -1.98 -2.41
C SER A 73 11.25 -2.01 -2.12
N SER A 74 11.89 -3.19 -2.16
CA SER A 74 13.35 -3.30 -1.98
C SER A 74 14.17 -2.66 -3.10
N GLY A 75 13.56 -2.38 -4.26
CA GLY A 75 14.26 -1.87 -5.43
C GLY A 75 15.14 -2.90 -6.13
N ALA A 76 15.00 -4.20 -5.81
CA ALA A 76 15.76 -5.28 -6.44
C ALA A 76 15.53 -5.38 -7.97
N GLU A 77 14.40 -4.88 -8.46
CA GLU A 77 14.06 -4.82 -9.87
C GLU A 77 13.39 -3.49 -10.22
N GLN A 78 13.70 -2.97 -11.41
CA GLN A 78 13.07 -1.75 -11.91
C GLN A 78 11.58 -1.99 -12.15
N TRP A 79 10.76 -1.04 -11.68
CA TRP A 79 9.30 -1.11 -11.87
C TRP A 79 8.92 -0.92 -13.34
N PRO A 80 7.83 -1.55 -13.82
CA PRO A 80 7.30 -1.31 -15.16
C PRO A 80 7.04 0.19 -15.40
N ASN A 81 7.46 0.74 -16.53
CA ASN A 81 7.31 2.17 -16.86
C ASN A 81 5.87 2.70 -16.76
N ILE A 82 4.88 1.81 -16.90
CA ILE A 82 3.45 2.14 -16.79
C ILE A 82 3.01 2.46 -15.35
N ILE A 83 3.73 1.96 -14.34
CA ILE A 83 3.49 2.24 -12.92
C ILE A 83 4.81 2.73 -12.32
N PRO A 84 5.11 4.02 -12.39
CA PRO A 84 6.24 4.58 -11.64
C PRO A 84 5.96 4.50 -10.13
N GLN A 85 7.01 4.43 -9.33
CA GLN A 85 6.94 4.26 -7.87
C GLN A 85 6.12 5.35 -7.17
N GLU A 86 6.25 6.57 -7.67
CA GLU A 86 5.67 7.81 -7.19
C GLU A 86 4.25 8.04 -7.75
N ALA A 87 3.75 7.11 -8.58
CA ALA A 87 2.37 7.18 -9.03
C ALA A 87 1.43 7.09 -7.83
N ALA A 88 0.45 8.00 -7.78
CA ALA A 88 -0.62 7.91 -6.78
C ALA A 88 -1.47 6.66 -7.03
N VAL A 89 -1.88 5.98 -5.96
CA VAL A 89 -2.82 4.84 -6.01
C VAL A 89 -4.10 5.23 -6.77
N SER A 90 -4.59 6.45 -6.54
CA SER A 90 -5.73 7.03 -7.25
C SER A 90 -5.55 7.18 -8.75
N LYS A 91 -4.32 7.42 -9.21
CA LYS A 91 -3.99 7.50 -10.64
C LYS A 91 -3.90 6.11 -11.27
N VAL A 92 -3.40 5.13 -10.51
CA VAL A 92 -3.15 3.76 -11.01
C VAL A 92 -4.43 2.92 -11.04
N PHE A 93 -5.19 2.94 -9.95
CA PHE A 93 -6.41 2.15 -9.77
C PHE A 93 -7.69 2.92 -10.13
N GLY A 94 -7.66 4.25 -10.06
CA GLY A 94 -8.78 5.12 -10.43
C GLY A 94 -9.34 5.92 -9.27
N SER A 95 -10.18 6.92 -9.61
CA SER A 95 -10.64 7.97 -8.69
C SER A 95 -11.42 7.45 -7.47
N ARG A 96 -12.16 6.33 -7.60
CA ARG A 96 -12.89 5.73 -6.47
C ARG A 96 -11.99 5.33 -5.29
N SER A 97 -10.72 5.09 -5.55
CA SER A 97 -9.77 4.76 -4.49
C SER A 97 -9.34 5.98 -3.65
N ILE A 98 -9.61 7.21 -4.12
CA ILE A 98 -9.35 8.46 -3.38
C ILE A 98 -10.16 8.49 -2.08
N ASP A 99 -11.41 8.03 -2.11
CA ASP A 99 -12.31 8.04 -0.95
C ASP A 99 -11.74 7.20 0.22
N ARG A 100 -10.91 6.19 -0.11
CA ARG A 100 -10.32 5.29 0.89
C ARG A 100 -8.88 5.64 1.25
N TYR A 101 -8.04 5.95 0.27
CA TYR A 101 -6.59 6.09 0.46
C TYR A 101 -6.10 7.55 0.38
N GLY A 102 -6.98 8.46 0.01
CA GLY A 102 -6.63 9.85 -0.26
C GLY A 102 -5.85 10.04 -1.57
N PRO A 103 -5.55 11.29 -1.93
CA PRO A 103 -4.91 11.61 -3.21
C PRO A 103 -3.39 11.42 -3.20
N ARG A 104 -2.77 11.29 -2.02
CA ARG A 104 -1.31 11.36 -1.85
C ARG A 104 -0.62 10.00 -1.71
N LEU A 105 -1.35 8.95 -1.35
CA LEU A 105 -0.76 7.62 -1.17
C LEU A 105 -0.15 7.16 -2.49
N THR A 106 1.16 6.91 -2.49
CA THR A 106 1.88 6.39 -3.66
C THR A 106 1.87 4.86 -3.68
N VAL A 107 2.10 4.26 -4.85
CA VAL A 107 2.19 2.80 -4.96
C VAL A 107 3.41 2.27 -4.19
N LEU A 108 4.56 2.97 -4.22
CA LEU A 108 5.72 2.61 -3.39
C LEU A 108 5.36 2.59 -1.91
N GLU A 109 4.76 3.67 -1.41
CA GLU A 109 4.33 3.78 -0.01
C GLU A 109 3.37 2.63 0.35
N ALA A 110 2.38 2.35 -0.50
CA ALA A 110 1.46 1.22 -0.32
C ALA A 110 2.18 -0.13 -0.21
N THR A 111 3.25 -0.38 -0.98
CA THR A 111 4.03 -1.63 -0.91
C THR A 111 4.92 -1.74 0.33
N THR A 112 5.33 -0.61 0.92
CA THR A 112 6.19 -0.55 2.11
C THR A 112 5.43 -0.64 3.44
N ARG A 113 4.11 -0.38 3.43
CA ARG A 113 3.29 -0.35 4.65
C ARG A 113 3.39 -1.64 5.45
N THR A 114 3.47 -1.50 6.78
CA THR A 114 3.53 -2.63 7.73
C THR A 114 2.34 -2.66 8.68
N ASP A 115 1.43 -1.69 8.56
CA ASP A 115 0.24 -1.51 9.41
C ASP A 115 -0.94 -2.41 9.01
N ASP A 116 -0.65 -3.59 8.45
CA ASP A 116 -1.64 -4.56 7.98
C ASP A 116 -2.31 -5.36 9.13
N ASN A 117 -2.20 -4.90 10.38
CA ASN A 117 -2.74 -5.56 11.57
C ASN A 117 -3.85 -4.72 12.25
N GLY A 118 -5.13 -5.07 12.01
CA GLY A 118 -6.36 -4.56 12.68
C GLY A 118 -7.31 -3.73 11.79
N SER A 119 -8.62 -4.04 11.72
CA SER A 119 -9.74 -3.41 10.94
C SER A 119 -9.41 -2.42 9.79
N SER A 120 -8.83 -1.23 10.05
CA SER A 120 -8.30 -0.34 8.96
C SER A 120 -7.22 -1.01 8.10
N SER A 121 -6.67 -2.12 8.61
CA SER A 121 -5.73 -3.01 7.98
C SER A 121 -6.29 -3.74 6.77
N ALA A 122 -7.61 -3.96 6.67
CA ALA A 122 -8.17 -4.71 5.55
C ALA A 122 -7.93 -3.96 4.23
N PHE A 123 -8.20 -2.65 4.22
CA PHE A 123 -7.92 -1.80 3.06
C PHE A 123 -6.42 -1.56 2.85
N ALA A 124 -5.64 -1.41 3.93
CA ALA A 124 -4.18 -1.28 3.83
C ALA A 124 -3.55 -2.54 3.18
N LYS A 125 -3.93 -3.73 3.67
CA LYS A 125 -3.51 -5.02 3.12
C LYS A 125 -3.97 -5.18 1.66
N LEU A 126 -5.21 -4.78 1.35
CA LEU A 126 -5.76 -4.83 -0.01
C LEU A 126 -4.92 -3.99 -0.98
N VAL A 127 -4.63 -2.73 -0.65
CA VAL A 127 -3.84 -1.88 -1.56
C VAL A 127 -2.39 -2.33 -1.65
N LYS A 128 -1.81 -2.84 -0.55
CA LYS A 128 -0.45 -3.37 -0.54
C LYS A 128 -0.31 -4.59 -1.44
N GLN A 129 -1.15 -5.61 -1.23
CA GLN A 129 -1.12 -6.84 -2.01
C GLN A 129 -1.60 -6.62 -3.44
N GLY A 130 -2.61 -5.78 -3.64
CA GLY A 130 -3.11 -5.40 -4.96
C GLY A 130 -2.10 -4.60 -5.78
N SER A 131 -1.30 -3.74 -5.14
CA SER A 131 -0.19 -3.03 -5.81
C SER A 131 0.88 -3.99 -6.30
N ALA A 132 1.29 -4.95 -5.45
CA ALA A 132 2.22 -5.99 -5.85
C ALA A 132 1.65 -6.88 -6.97
N ALA A 133 0.38 -7.30 -6.87
CA ALA A 133 -0.28 -8.09 -7.89
C ALA A 133 -0.35 -7.36 -9.23
N LEU A 134 -0.59 -6.04 -9.22
CA LEU A 134 -0.63 -5.24 -10.42
C LEU A 134 0.76 -5.13 -11.07
N LEU A 135 1.82 -4.92 -10.26
CA LEU A 135 3.20 -4.91 -10.74
C LEU A 135 3.58 -6.27 -11.34
N ASN A 136 3.20 -7.37 -10.68
CA ASN A 136 3.42 -8.72 -11.18
C ASN A 136 2.69 -8.98 -12.50
N ALA A 137 1.43 -8.55 -12.63
CA ALA A 137 0.65 -8.70 -13.86
C ALA A 137 1.29 -7.98 -15.07
N TYR A 138 2.05 -6.90 -14.84
CA TYR A 138 2.79 -6.22 -15.90
C TYR A 138 4.20 -6.80 -16.13
N ALA A 139 4.87 -7.26 -15.08
CA ALA A 139 6.28 -7.65 -15.14
C ALA A 139 6.50 -9.15 -15.43
N ARG A 140 5.59 -10.02 -15.01
CA ARG A 140 5.77 -11.47 -14.98
C ARG A 140 4.87 -12.14 -16.01
N LYS A 141 5.48 -12.92 -16.90
CA LYS A 141 4.71 -13.75 -17.84
C LYS A 141 4.09 -14.92 -17.09
N GLY A 142 2.79 -15.13 -17.27
CA GLY A 142 2.07 -16.23 -16.60
C GLY A 142 1.62 -15.93 -15.18
N PHE A 143 1.66 -14.67 -14.74
CA PHE A 143 0.99 -14.27 -13.50
C PHE A 143 -0.52 -14.58 -13.63
N PRO A 144 -1.17 -15.15 -12.60
CA PRO A 144 -2.53 -15.70 -12.72
C PRO A 144 -3.64 -14.67 -12.94
N LEU A 145 -3.37 -13.38 -12.77
CA LEU A 145 -4.34 -12.31 -12.96
C LEU A 145 -3.87 -11.32 -14.01
N ASP A 146 -4.78 -10.85 -14.86
CA ASP A 146 -4.47 -9.76 -15.77
C ASP A 146 -4.43 -8.40 -15.06
N SER A 147 -3.66 -7.46 -15.61
CA SER A 147 -3.55 -6.12 -15.03
C SER A 147 -4.88 -5.36 -14.90
N TRP A 148 -5.82 -5.56 -15.83
CA TRP A 148 -7.15 -4.94 -15.76
C TRP A 148 -8.03 -5.62 -14.71
N GLU A 149 -7.88 -6.92 -14.52
CA GLU A 149 -8.62 -7.72 -13.55
C GLU A 149 -8.21 -7.33 -12.13
N VAL A 150 -6.90 -7.18 -11.87
CA VAL A 150 -6.40 -6.68 -10.58
C VAL A 150 -7.02 -5.33 -10.22
N LYS A 151 -7.11 -4.40 -11.19
CA LYS A 151 -7.72 -3.09 -10.95
C LYS A 151 -9.22 -3.20 -10.66
N ALA A 152 -9.95 -4.02 -11.41
CA ALA A 152 -11.38 -4.22 -11.20
C ALA A 152 -11.66 -4.83 -9.81
N LEU A 153 -10.95 -5.91 -9.46
CA LEU A 153 -11.10 -6.61 -8.18
C LEU A 153 -10.75 -5.72 -6.99
N LEU A 154 -9.70 -4.89 -7.09
CA LEU A 154 -9.37 -3.94 -6.03
C LEU A 154 -10.51 -2.93 -5.82
N LEU A 155 -11.06 -2.37 -6.89
CA LEU A 155 -12.14 -1.39 -6.78
C LEU A 155 -13.44 -2.00 -6.26
N GLU A 156 -13.75 -3.23 -6.65
CA GLU A 156 -14.92 -3.97 -6.16
C GLU A 156 -14.81 -4.23 -4.65
N ALA A 157 -13.63 -4.63 -4.20
CA ALA A 157 -13.37 -4.94 -2.80
C ALA A 157 -13.43 -3.71 -1.86
N LEU A 158 -13.49 -2.48 -2.39
CA LEU A 158 -13.62 -1.26 -1.56
C LEU A 158 -14.99 -1.11 -0.88
N VAL A 159 -15.97 -1.95 -1.23
CA VAL A 159 -17.36 -1.89 -0.75
C VAL A 159 -17.51 -2.19 0.75
N SER A 160 -16.66 -3.05 1.31
CA SER A 160 -16.68 -3.41 2.73
C SER A 160 -15.32 -3.89 3.21
N GLU A 161 -15.11 -3.88 4.53
CA GLU A 161 -13.88 -4.42 5.14
C GLU A 161 -13.73 -5.92 4.89
N ASP A 162 -14.82 -6.69 4.97
CA ASP A 162 -14.80 -8.13 4.71
C ASP A 162 -14.41 -8.46 3.26
N ALA A 163 -14.94 -7.69 2.29
CA ALA A 163 -14.58 -7.85 0.89
C ALA A 163 -13.11 -7.47 0.65
N ALA A 164 -12.64 -6.39 1.29
CA ALA A 164 -11.25 -5.97 1.24
C ALA A 164 -10.30 -7.04 1.80
N ALA A 165 -10.60 -7.60 2.97
CA ALA A 165 -9.80 -8.65 3.59
C ALA A 165 -9.76 -9.91 2.71
N ALA A 166 -10.92 -10.39 2.25
CA ALA A 166 -11.00 -11.57 1.40
C ALA A 166 -10.25 -11.40 0.08
N GLN A 167 -10.35 -10.22 -0.54
CA GLN A 167 -9.64 -9.95 -1.79
C GLN A 167 -8.14 -9.74 -1.57
N ALA A 168 -7.73 -9.14 -0.45
CA ALA A 168 -6.33 -9.02 -0.07
C ALA A 168 -5.65 -10.39 0.07
N ASP A 169 -6.33 -11.36 0.69
CA ASP A 169 -5.83 -12.74 0.84
C ASP A 169 -5.70 -13.45 -0.51
N ARG A 170 -6.61 -13.18 -1.46
CA ARG A 170 -6.50 -13.71 -2.83
C ARG A 170 -5.32 -13.12 -3.58
N PHE A 171 -5.09 -11.81 -3.46
CA PHE A 171 -3.92 -11.18 -4.06
C PHE A 171 -2.62 -11.67 -3.43
N GLU A 172 -2.59 -11.87 -2.11
CA GLU A 172 -1.45 -12.46 -1.41
C GLU A 172 -1.11 -13.85 -1.95
N GLN A 173 -2.10 -14.74 -2.06
CA GLN A 173 -1.91 -16.07 -2.65
C GLN A 173 -1.42 -16.03 -4.12
N ALA A 174 -1.95 -15.10 -4.93
CA ALA A 174 -1.48 -14.90 -6.30
C ALA A 174 -0.02 -14.42 -6.35
N ASN A 175 0.37 -13.53 -5.44
CA ASN A 175 1.74 -13.01 -5.34
C ASN A 175 2.71 -14.09 -4.86
N GLU A 176 2.30 -14.96 -3.93
CA GLU A 176 3.14 -16.05 -3.42
C GLU A 176 3.30 -17.20 -4.41
N SER A 177 2.31 -17.43 -5.28
CA SER A 177 2.35 -18.48 -6.32
C SER A 177 3.09 -18.09 -7.60
N CYS A 178 3.60 -16.87 -7.66
CA CYS A 178 4.34 -16.33 -8.80
C CYS A 178 5.75 -16.94 -8.91
N ILE A 179 6.09 -17.47 -10.08
CA ILE A 179 7.37 -18.15 -10.39
C ILE A 179 8.26 -17.23 -11.24
#